data_AF-A0A1Y1CDC0-F1
#
_entry.id   AF-A0A1Y1CDC0-F1
#
_cell.length_a   1.000
_cell.length_b   1.000
_cell.length_c   1.000
_cell.angle_alpha   90.00
_cell.angle_beta   90.00
_cell.angle_gamma   90.00
#
_symmetry.space_group_name_H-M   'P 1'
#
loop_
_entity.id
_entity.type
_entity.pdbx_description
1 polymer ?
#
loop_
_entity_poly.entity_id
_entity_poly.type
_entity_poly.pdbx_seq_one_letter_code
_entity_poly.pdbx_strand_id
1 'polypeptide(L)'
;ETNKNKNFSKINMVFAMLTISLMGFIVWSHHMFTIGIDINTQMYFMTTTMIIAIPTGIKIFSWLMTINGYKQNSPMIMWSMGFLMMFTIGG
;
A
#
# COMPACT_ATOMS: atom_id res chain seq x y z
N GLU A 1 13.72 -12.99 -25.71
CA GLU A 1 13.26 -13.65 -24.48
C GLU A 1 13.29 -12.69 -23.29
N THR A 2 12.14 -12.17 -22.87
CA THR A 2 11.93 -11.88 -21.44
C THR A 2 10.55 -12.42 -21.12
N ASN A 3 10.51 -13.58 -20.47
CA ASN A 3 9.31 -14.06 -19.80
C ASN A 3 8.99 -13.04 -18.68
N LYS A 4 8.25 -11.97 -19.01
CA LYS A 4 7.87 -10.86 -18.11
C LYS A 4 6.82 -11.26 -17.06
N ASN A 5 6.77 -12.53 -16.67
CA ASN A 5 5.83 -13.07 -15.69
C ASN A 5 6.35 -12.97 -14.24
N LYS A 6 7.38 -12.16 -13.99
CA LYS A 6 7.94 -11.97 -12.65
C LYS A 6 7.56 -10.60 -12.11
N ASN A 7 6.92 -10.58 -10.95
CA ASN A 7 6.63 -9.36 -10.22
C ASN A 7 7.94 -8.61 -9.92
N PHE A 8 7.94 -7.31 -10.19
CA PHE A 8 9.05 -6.44 -9.83
C PHE A 8 9.22 -6.42 -8.31
N SER A 9 10.44 -6.67 -7.85
CA SER A 9 10.82 -6.66 -6.43
C SER A 9 9.93 -7.51 -5.49
N LYS A 10 9.79 -8.81 -5.79
CA LYS A 10 9.00 -9.76 -4.98
C LYS A 10 9.37 -9.75 -3.48
N ILE A 11 10.66 -9.62 -3.15
CA ILE A 11 11.13 -9.59 -1.76
C ILE A 11 10.60 -8.33 -1.03
N ASN A 12 10.69 -7.16 -1.65
CA ASN A 12 10.18 -5.92 -1.06
C ASN A 12 8.66 -5.97 -0.89
N MET A 13 7.93 -6.61 -1.81
CA MET A 13 6.50 -6.83 -1.64
C MET A 13 6.19 -7.71 -0.43
N VAL A 14 6.97 -8.76 -0.18
CA VAL A 14 6.81 -9.62 1.01
C VAL A 14 7.06 -8.81 2.29
N PHE A 15 8.15 -8.05 2.35
CA PHE A 15 8.42 -7.18 3.51
C PHE A 15 7.33 -6.13 3.70
N ALA A 16 6.84 -5.50 2.64
CA ALA A 16 5.75 -4.55 2.73
C ALA A 16 4.46 -5.18 3.28
N MET A 17 4.12 -6.40 2.86
CA MET A 17 2.95 -7.12 3.37
C MET A 17 3.08 -7.48 4.86
N LEU A 18 4.26 -7.95 5.28
CA LEU A 18 4.53 -8.25 6.69
C LEU A 18 4.47 -6.97 7.55
N THR A 19 5.08 -5.87 7.08
CA THR A 19 5.05 -4.59 7.78
C THR A 19 3.62 -4.07 7.95
N ILE A 20 2.80 -4.08 6.88
CA ILE A 20 1.39 -3.67 6.97
C ILE A 20 0.63 -4.55 7.97
N SER A 21 0.86 -5.87 7.94
CA SER A 21 0.21 -6.79 8.87
C SER A 21 0.55 -6.49 10.33
N LEU A 22 1.81 -6.20 10.63
CA LEU A 22 2.23 -5.85 11.99
C LEU A 22 1.72 -4.48 12.41
N MET A 23 1.81 -3.49 11.52
CA MET A 23 1.35 -2.13 11.79
C MET A 23 -0.17 -2.04 12.00
N GLY A 24 -0.96 -2.91 11.37
CA GLY A 24 -2.41 -2.95 11.54
C GLY A 24 -2.86 -3.12 13.00
N PHE A 25 -2.06 -3.81 13.83
CA PHE A 25 -2.38 -4.03 15.25
C PHE A 25 -2.10 -2.82 16.14
N ILE A 26 -1.33 -1.84 15.67
CA ILE A 26 -0.88 -0.69 16.48
C ILE A 26 -1.52 0.63 16.08
N VAL A 27 -2.54 0.62 15.21
CA VAL A 27 -3.14 1.86 14.70
C VAL A 27 -4.58 2.11 15.13
N TRP A 28 -5.28 1.14 15.73
CA TRP A 28 -6.75 1.19 15.95
C TRP A 28 -7.29 2.52 16.51
N SER A 29 -6.55 3.19 17.41
CA SER A 29 -7.00 4.40 18.11
C SER A 29 -7.18 5.61 17.18
N HIS A 30 -6.74 5.55 15.92
CA HIS A 30 -7.01 6.61 14.95
C HIS A 30 -8.51 6.81 14.67
N HIS A 31 -9.35 5.78 14.89
CA HIS A 31 -10.82 5.93 14.84
C HIS A 31 -11.41 6.61 16.08
N MET A 32 -10.61 6.87 17.11
CA MET A 32 -11.04 7.35 18.43
C MET A 32 -10.55 8.77 18.72
N PHE A 33 -9.99 9.51 17.75
CA PHE A 33 -9.41 10.84 18.01
C PHE A 33 -10.37 11.88 18.60
N THR A 34 -11.68 11.73 18.40
CA THR A 34 -12.68 12.68 18.92
C THR A 34 -13.17 12.36 20.33
N ILE A 35 -12.71 11.28 20.98
CA ILE A 35 -13.16 10.92 22.34
C ILE A 35 -12.41 11.66 23.45
N GLY A 36 -11.40 12.48 23.09
CA GLY A 36 -10.60 13.25 24.06
C GLY A 36 -9.39 12.51 24.66
N ILE A 37 -8.73 11.62 23.90
CA ILE A 37 -7.45 11.02 24.32
C ILE A 37 -6.34 12.09 24.38
N ASP A 38 -5.33 11.89 25.25
CA ASP A 38 -4.18 12.79 25.41
C ASP A 38 -3.47 13.12 24.08
N ILE A 39 -2.98 14.35 23.94
CA ILE A 39 -2.35 14.85 22.71
C ILE A 39 -1.13 14.03 22.27
N ASN A 40 -0.32 13.53 23.21
CA ASN A 40 0.83 12.70 22.85
C ASN A 40 0.38 11.35 22.28
N THR A 41 -0.71 10.81 22.82
CA THR A 41 -1.34 9.59 22.30
C THR A 41 -1.91 9.83 20.91
N GLN A 42 -2.58 10.96 20.67
CA GLN A 42 -3.05 11.32 19.33
C GLN A 42 -1.90 11.41 18.33
N MET A 43 -0.83 12.13 18.67
CA MET A 43 0.32 12.28 17.79
C MET A 43 1.02 10.94 17.52
N TYR A 44 1.12 10.06 18.51
CA TYR A 44 1.63 8.71 18.31
C TYR A 44 0.81 7.93 17.29
N PHE A 45 -0.51 7.84 17.47
CA PHE A 45 -1.36 7.08 16.54
C PHE A 45 -1.45 7.73 15.17
N MET A 46 -1.47 9.06 15.09
CA MET A 46 -1.45 9.82 13.82
C MET A 46 -0.17 9.52 13.04
N THR A 47 1.00 9.66 13.65
CA THR A 47 2.28 9.37 13.00
C THR A 47 2.41 7.89 12.64
N THR A 48 1.98 6.98 13.52
CA THR A 48 1.99 5.53 13.25
C THR A 48 1.11 5.16 12.07
N THR A 49 -0.10 5.74 11.96
CA THR A 49 -0.97 5.52 10.79
C THR A 49 -0.34 6.03 9.49
N MET A 50 0.32 7.20 9.52
CA MET A 50 0.95 7.76 8.33
C MET A 50 2.11 6.89 7.82
N ILE A 51 2.86 6.23 8.70
CA ILE A 51 3.97 5.34 8.31
C ILE A 51 3.46 4.16 7.45
N ILE A 52 2.19 3.74 7.57
CA ILE A 52 1.60 2.67 6.75
C ILE A 52 1.59 3.05 5.25
N ALA A 53 1.60 4.35 4.91
CA ALA A 53 1.67 4.81 3.53
C ALA A 53 2.96 4.36 2.83
N ILE A 54 4.06 4.18 3.55
CA ILE A 54 5.36 3.77 2.99
C ILE A 54 5.31 2.35 2.39
N PRO A 55 5.02 1.27 3.16
CA PRO A 55 4.93 -0.08 2.59
C PRO A 55 3.79 -0.21 1.57
N THR A 56 2.71 0.57 1.74
CA THR A 56 1.62 0.63 0.75
C THR A 56 2.12 1.20 -0.58
N GLY A 57 2.88 2.30 -0.55
CA GLY A 57 3.53 2.89 -1.72
C GLY A 57 4.50 1.91 -2.41
N ILE A 58 5.31 1.17 -1.64
CA ILE A 58 6.20 0.13 -2.18
C ILE A 58 5.41 -0.89 -3.03
N LYS A 59 4.24 -1.34 -2.56
CA LYS A 59 3.39 -2.27 -3.31
C LYS A 59 2.85 -1.64 -4.59
N ILE A 60 2.34 -0.40 -4.52
CA ILE A 60 1.82 0.33 -5.68
C ILE A 60 2.90 0.50 -6.75
N PHE A 61 4.08 0.98 -6.38
CA PHE A 61 5.20 1.13 -7.32
C PHE A 61 5.66 -0.22 -7.89
N SER A 62 5.67 -1.28 -7.08
CA SER A 62 6.02 -2.62 -7.55
C SER A 62 5.02 -3.15 -8.59
N TRP A 63 3.72 -2.90 -8.40
CA TRP A 63 2.69 -3.25 -9.38
C TRP A 63 2.79 -2.42 -10.67
N LEU A 64 3.00 -1.11 -10.57
CA LEU A 64 3.22 -0.25 -11.74
C LEU A 64 4.42 -0.70 -12.56
N MET A 65 5.56 -0.99 -11.91
CA MET A 65 6.75 -1.50 -12.57
C MET A 65 6.55 -2.90 -13.16
N THR A 66 5.71 -3.72 -12.54
CA THR A 66 5.35 -5.04 -13.08
C THR A 66 4.53 -4.87 -14.37
N ILE A 67 3.52 -4.00 -14.38
CA ILE A 67 2.66 -3.75 -15.55
C ILE A 67 3.44 -3.02 -16.67
N ASN A 68 4.49 -2.28 -16.33
CA ASN A 68 5.29 -1.55 -17.31
C ASN A 68 5.88 -2.46 -18.40
N GLY A 69 5.49 -2.17 -19.65
CA GLY A 69 5.93 -2.92 -20.82
C GLY A 69 5.18 -4.23 -21.09
N TYR A 70 4.02 -4.44 -20.46
CA TYR A 70 2.98 -5.34 -20.99
C TYR A 70 2.37 -4.69 -22.24
N LYS A 71 2.36 -5.42 -23.37
CA LYS A 71 1.85 -4.90 -24.66
C LYS A 71 0.36 -5.19 -24.91
N GLN A 72 -0.27 -6.00 -24.06
CA GLN A 72 -1.62 -6.47 -24.26
C GLN A 72 -2.58 -5.80 -23.27
N ASN A 73 -3.60 -5.10 -23.78
CA ASN A 73 -4.65 -4.49 -22.96
C ASN A 73 -5.78 -5.50 -22.76
N SER A 74 -5.58 -6.46 -21.86
CA SER A 74 -6.66 -7.34 -21.43
C SER A 74 -7.60 -6.64 -20.44
N PRO A 75 -8.88 -7.06 -20.33
CA PRO A 75 -9.80 -6.53 -19.32
C PRO A 75 -9.23 -6.59 -17.90
N MET A 76 -8.42 -7.62 -17.60
CA MET A 76 -7.75 -7.76 -16.30
C MET A 76 -6.77 -6.61 -16.02
N ILE A 77 -5.95 -6.22 -17.01
CA ILE A 77 -5.00 -5.11 -16.86
C ILE A 77 -5.75 -3.79 -16.70
N MET A 78 -6.87 -3.60 -17.40
CA MET A 78 -7.71 -2.41 -17.25
C MET A 78 -8.26 -2.28 -15.82
N TRP A 79 -8.80 -3.36 -15.25
CA TRP A 79 -9.25 -3.37 -13.86
C TRP A 79 -8.13 -3.15 -12.87
N SER A 80 -6.96 -3.78 -13.06
CA SER A 80 -5.79 -3.56 -12.21
C SER A 80 -5.32 -2.10 -12.23
N MET A 81 -5.32 -1.45 -13.40
CA MET A 81 -4.99 -0.03 -13.51
C MET A 81 -6.04 0.87 -12.86
N GLY A 82 -7.33 0.55 -13.02
CA GLY A 82 -8.42 1.24 -12.33
C GLY A 82 -8.32 1.14 -10.81
N PHE A 83 -8.03 -0.07 -10.30
CA PHE A 83 -7.75 -0.31 -8.88
C PHE A 83 -6.58 0.54 -8.39
N LEU A 84 -5.44 0.55 -9.09
CA LEU A 84 -4.27 1.33 -8.69
C LEU A 84 -4.60 2.82 -8.60
N MET A 85 -5.28 3.39 -9.60
CA MET A 85 -5.70 4.79 -9.60
C MET A 85 -6.62 5.12 -8.43
N MET A 86 -7.73 4.38 -8.28
CA MET A 86 -8.70 4.65 -7.21
C MET A 86 -8.08 4.47 -5.82
N PHE A 87 -7.24 3.45 -5.64
CA PHE A 87 -6.54 3.19 -4.39
C PHE A 87 -5.51 4.28 -4.07
N THR A 88 -4.79 4.82 -5.05
CA THR A 88 -3.85 5.94 -4.83
C THR A 88 -4.53 7.27 -4.49
N ILE A 89 -5.74 7.51 -5.00
CA ILE A 89 -6.48 8.76 -4.72
C ILE A 89 -7.18 8.67 -3.36
N GLY A 90 -7.68 7.47 -2.99
CA GLY A 90 -8.43 7.27 -1.75
C GLY A 90 -7.57 6.97 -0.53
N GLY A 91 -6.38 6.41 -0.71
CA GLY A 91 -5.41 6.11 0.36
C GLY A 91 -4.59 7.34 0.73
#